data_AF-A0A7W2M2C1-F1
#
_entry.id   AF-A0A7W2M2C1-F1
#
_cell.length_a   1.000
_cell.length_b   1.000
_cell.length_c   1.000
_cell.angle_alpha   90.00
_cell.angle_beta   90.00
_cell.angle_gamma   90.00
#
_symmetry.space_group_name_H-M   'P 1'
#
loop_
_entity.id
_entity.type
_entity.pdbx_description
1 polymer ?
#
loop_
_entity_poly.entity_id
_entity_poly.type
_entity_poly.pdbx_seq_one_letter_code
_entity_poly.pdbx_strand_id
1 'polypeptide(L)'
;MQIVEVNLIDGYPFYCPVTGTLILSEDEFTASPAMVYCYIQNESTFEYTNGQAQEVFSDISKGDFYLNYEKYNNRLHSLTNDVGTENWVCFRLCSGRNGSFVVDHCIDMGFRESLNNVGI
;
A
#
# COMPACT_ATOMS: atom_id res chain seq x y z
N MET A 1 -10.51 6.93 -2.94
CA MET A 1 -9.62 5.74 -2.97
C MET A 1 -10.34 4.56 -3.60
N GLN A 2 -9.62 3.68 -4.29
CA GLN A 2 -10.14 2.39 -4.80
C GLN A 2 -9.35 1.21 -4.21
N ILE A 3 -10.03 0.08 -3.98
CA ILE A 3 -9.39 -1.20 -3.59
C ILE A 3 -9.54 -2.18 -4.76
N VAL A 4 -8.44 -2.82 -5.13
CA VAL A 4 -8.36 -3.82 -6.21
C VAL A 4 -7.78 -5.10 -5.61
N GLU A 5 -8.56 -6.17 -5.65
CA GLU A 5 -8.09 -7.49 -5.21
C GLU A 5 -7.39 -8.22 -6.35
N VAL A 6 -6.18 -8.71 -6.08
CA VAL A 6 -5.34 -9.43 -7.03
C VAL A 6 -4.92 -10.75 -6.40
N ASN A 7 -5.37 -11.85 -6.98
CA ASN A 7 -4.85 -13.17 -6.63
C ASN A 7 -3.57 -13.40 -7.41
N LEU A 8 -2.43 -13.32 -6.74
CA LEU A 8 -1.16 -13.64 -7.36
C LEU A 8 -0.95 -15.15 -7.34
N ILE A 9 -0.43 -15.67 -8.45
CA ILE A 9 0.20 -16.99 -8.44
C ILE A 9 1.49 -16.81 -7.64
N ASP A 10 1.77 -17.72 -6.70
CA ASP A 10 2.96 -17.66 -5.85
C ASP A 10 4.23 -17.43 -6.70
N GLY A 11 5.07 -16.48 -6.29
CA GLY A 11 6.33 -16.13 -6.97
C GLY A 11 6.21 -15.09 -8.09
N TYR A 12 5.02 -14.58 -8.41
CA TYR A 12 4.91 -13.54 -9.44
C TYR A 12 5.34 -12.15 -8.95
N PRO A 13 6.17 -11.43 -9.72
CA PRO A 13 6.60 -10.09 -9.37
C PRO A 13 5.45 -9.08 -9.44
N PHE A 14 5.43 -8.14 -8.51
CA PHE A 14 4.49 -7.01 -8.51
C PHE A 14 5.23 -5.71 -8.81
N TYR A 15 4.77 -4.97 -9.81
CA TYR A 15 5.35 -3.71 -10.24
C TYR A 15 4.41 -2.55 -9.95
N CYS A 16 4.99 -1.40 -9.61
CA CYS A 16 4.25 -0.16 -9.49
C CYS A 16 3.65 0.24 -10.85
N PRO A 17 2.34 0.42 -10.97
CA PRO A 17 1.70 0.83 -12.23
C PRO A 17 2.02 2.27 -12.63
N VAL A 18 2.55 3.10 -11.71
CA VAL A 18 2.88 4.50 -11.97
C VAL A 18 4.33 4.67 -12.39
N THR A 19 5.27 4.08 -11.64
CA THR A 19 6.71 4.30 -11.85
C THR A 19 7.39 3.16 -12.60
N GLY A 20 6.73 2.01 -12.77
CA GLY A 20 7.34 0.79 -13.30
C GLY A 20 8.34 0.11 -12.35
N THR A 21 8.54 0.64 -11.13
CA THR A 21 9.43 0.07 -10.11
C THR A 21 8.95 -1.33 -9.71
N LEU A 22 9.86 -2.31 -9.66
CA LEU A 22 9.60 -3.62 -9.07
C LEU A 22 9.40 -3.44 -7.56
N ILE A 23 8.18 -3.70 -7.06
CA ILE A 23 7.82 -3.53 -5.65
C ILE A 23 8.09 -4.81 -4.86
N LEU A 24 7.65 -5.94 -5.41
CA LEU A 24 7.76 -7.25 -4.77
C LEU A 24 8.36 -8.23 -5.76
N SER A 25 9.43 -8.88 -5.34
CA SER A 25 10.04 -10.03 -5.99
C SER A 25 9.99 -11.25 -5.06
N GLU A 26 10.56 -12.39 -5.47
CA GLU A 26 10.64 -13.57 -4.60
C GLU A 26 11.47 -13.31 -3.32
N ASP A 27 12.50 -12.46 -3.43
CA ASP A 27 13.51 -12.29 -2.37
C ASP A 27 13.53 -10.90 -1.72
N GLU A 28 12.94 -9.90 -2.37
CA GLU A 28 13.11 -8.50 -1.99
C GLU A 28 11.82 -7.68 -2.12
N PHE A 29 11.57 -6.85 -1.10
CA PHE A 29 10.60 -5.76 -1.11
C PHE A 29 11.31 -4.42 -1.31
N THR A 30 10.84 -3.63 -2.27
CA THR A 30 11.34 -2.26 -2.52
C THR A 30 10.16 -1.32 -2.70
N ALA A 31 10.01 -0.33 -1.82
CA ALA A 31 8.94 0.65 -1.96
C ALA A 31 9.15 1.51 -3.22
N SER A 32 8.10 1.64 -4.05
CA SER A 32 8.09 2.62 -5.15
C SER A 32 8.00 4.05 -4.59
N PRO A 33 8.58 5.06 -5.26
CA PRO A 33 8.37 6.46 -4.92
C PRO A 33 6.89 6.90 -4.88
N ALA A 34 6.04 6.25 -5.65
CA ALA A 34 4.58 6.48 -5.66
C ALA A 34 3.85 5.69 -4.56
N MET A 35 4.54 4.83 -3.81
CA MET A 35 3.93 4.05 -2.75
C MET A 35 3.54 4.97 -1.59
N VAL A 36 2.30 4.82 -1.16
CA VAL A 36 1.75 5.49 0.01
C VAL A 36 2.01 4.66 1.26
N TYR A 37 1.65 3.38 1.21
CA TYR A 37 1.96 2.42 2.28
C TYR A 37 1.92 0.96 1.77
N CYS A 38 2.50 0.07 2.58
CA CYS A 38 2.45 -1.38 2.45
C CYS A 38 2.04 -1.96 3.81
N TYR A 39 0.87 -2.62 3.90
CA TYR A 39 0.37 -3.21 5.13
C TYR A 39 0.29 -4.74 5.02
N ILE A 40 0.96 -5.44 5.94
CA ILE A 40 1.01 -6.89 6.01
C ILE A 40 -0.07 -7.34 7.00
N GLN A 41 -1.18 -7.90 6.50
CA GLN A 41 -2.35 -8.20 7.34
C GLN A 41 -2.04 -9.23 8.42
N ASN A 42 -1.31 -10.28 8.05
CA ASN A 42 -0.94 -11.38 8.96
C ASN A 42 -0.07 -10.93 10.12
N GLU A 43 0.75 -9.89 9.91
CA GLU A 43 1.64 -9.33 10.93
C GLU A 43 1.02 -8.10 11.62
N SER A 44 -0.11 -7.61 11.12
CA SER A 44 -0.79 -6.41 11.61
C SER A 44 0.14 -5.20 11.71
N THR A 45 0.99 -5.03 10.69
CA THR A 45 2.03 -3.99 10.66
C THR A 45 2.15 -3.34 9.28
N PHE A 46 2.66 -2.10 9.27
CA PHE A 46 3.10 -1.45 8.05
C PHE A 46 4.57 -1.79 7.82
N GLU A 47 4.86 -2.47 6.70
CA GLU A 47 6.24 -2.63 6.21
C GLU A 47 6.78 -1.30 5.70
N TYR A 48 5.89 -0.47 5.13
CA TYR A 48 6.22 0.86 4.65
C TYR A 48 5.02 1.80 4.82
N THR A 49 5.30 3.07 5.13
CA THR A 49 4.31 4.15 5.15
C THR A 49 4.99 5.49 4.94
N ASN A 50 4.44 6.33 4.06
CA ASN A 50 4.92 7.69 3.87
C ASN A 50 4.25 8.67 4.85
N GLY A 51 4.68 9.95 4.85
CA GLY A 51 4.13 10.96 5.77
C GLY A 51 2.61 11.16 5.64
N GLN A 52 2.08 11.14 4.42
CA GLN A 52 0.64 11.32 4.18
C GLN A 52 -0.19 10.16 4.76
N ALA A 53 0.24 8.90 4.57
CA ALA A 53 -0.42 7.78 5.20
C ALA A 53 -0.26 7.76 6.72
N GLN A 54 0.92 8.12 7.24
CA GLN A 54 1.12 8.23 8.69
C GLN A 54 0.11 9.18 9.32
N GLU A 55 -0.16 10.33 8.71
CA GLU A 55 -1.20 11.26 9.17
C GLU A 55 -2.59 10.62 9.12
N VAL A 56 -2.95 9.98 8.00
CA VAL A 56 -4.25 9.32 7.79
C VAL A 56 -4.54 8.23 8.83
N PHE A 57 -3.51 7.48 9.23
CA PHE A 57 -3.62 6.38 10.20
C PHE A 57 -3.21 6.76 11.63
N SER A 58 -2.77 8.01 11.87
CA SER A 58 -2.31 8.47 13.18
C SER A 58 -3.38 8.33 14.27
N ASP A 59 -4.65 8.55 13.93
CA ASP A 59 -5.74 8.55 14.92
C ASP A 59 -6.10 7.15 15.42
N ILE A 60 -5.86 6.13 14.59
CA ILE A 60 -6.16 4.73 14.95
C ILE A 60 -4.93 3.97 15.46
N SER A 61 -3.75 4.56 15.33
CA SER A 61 -2.47 4.03 15.83
C SER A 61 -2.09 4.58 17.21
N LYS A 62 -2.79 5.62 17.71
CA LYS A 62 -2.58 6.20 19.05
C LYS A 62 -2.90 5.17 20.15
N GLY A 63 -1.87 4.49 20.65
CA GLY A 63 -1.90 3.70 21.88
C GLY A 63 -1.71 2.20 21.71
N ASP A 64 -1.68 1.68 20.49
CA ASP A 64 -1.38 0.27 20.21
C ASP A 64 -0.06 0.14 19.46
N PHE A 65 0.82 -0.75 19.92
CA PHE A 65 2.07 -1.09 19.22
C PHE A 65 1.82 -1.76 17.85
N TYR A 66 0.60 -2.25 17.61
CA TYR A 66 0.20 -2.96 16.40
C TYR A 66 -1.18 -2.45 15.97
N LEU A 67 -1.29 -1.99 14.73
CA LEU A 67 -2.58 -1.64 14.16
C LEU A 67 -3.25 -2.94 13.71
N ASN A 68 -4.16 -3.49 14.51
CA ASN A 68 -4.84 -4.73 14.15
C ASN A 68 -5.65 -4.60 12.83
N TYR A 69 -5.84 -5.73 12.15
CA TYR A 69 -6.48 -5.77 10.84
C TYR A 69 -7.89 -5.16 10.84
N GLU A 70 -8.69 -5.35 11.88
CA GLU A 70 -10.05 -4.82 11.94
C GLU A 70 -10.05 -3.28 11.94
N LYS A 71 -9.21 -2.65 12.78
CA LYS A 71 -9.05 -1.20 12.84
C LYS A 71 -8.53 -0.65 11.52
N TYR A 72 -7.51 -1.31 10.95
CA TYR A 72 -6.98 -0.97 9.64
C TYR A 72 -8.06 -1.05 8.56
N ASN A 73 -8.79 -2.16 8.46
CA ASN A 73 -9.78 -2.39 7.41
C ASN A 73 -10.97 -1.43 7.52
N ASN A 74 -11.42 -1.14 8.75
CA ASN A 74 -12.46 -0.14 8.99
C ASN A 74 -12.01 1.25 8.54
N ARG A 75 -10.75 1.63 8.84
CA ARG A 75 -10.19 2.90 8.37
C ARG A 75 -10.06 2.91 6.86
N LEU A 76 -9.51 1.86 6.27
CA LEU A 76 -9.36 1.70 4.82
C LEU A 76 -10.70 1.95 4.11
N HIS A 77 -11.76 1.25 4.51
CA HIS A 77 -13.08 1.44 3.90
C HIS A 77 -13.63 2.85 4.09
N SER A 78 -13.37 3.51 5.23
CA SER A 78 -13.77 4.90 5.44
C SER A 78 -13.14 5.88 4.44
N LEU A 79 -11.96 5.56 3.89
CA LEU A 79 -11.24 6.42 2.93
C LEU A 79 -11.74 6.30 1.49
N THR A 80 -12.60 5.33 1.18
CA THR A 80 -13.07 5.09 -0.19
C THR A 80 -13.66 6.36 -0.84
N ASN A 81 -14.37 7.19 -0.05
CA ASN A 81 -15.00 8.43 -0.49
C ASN A 81 -14.27 9.70 0.02
N ASP A 82 -13.06 9.57 0.55
CA ASP A 82 -12.28 10.71 1.07
C ASP A 82 -11.51 11.40 -0.06
N VAL A 83 -11.73 12.71 -0.21
CA VAL A 83 -11.10 13.56 -1.24
C VAL A 83 -9.58 13.54 -1.12
N GLY A 84 -9.02 13.48 0.09
CA GLY A 84 -7.58 13.44 0.33
C GLY A 84 -6.90 12.15 -0.13
N THR A 85 -7.69 11.12 -0.48
CA THR A 85 -7.21 9.81 -0.93
C THR A 85 -7.82 9.41 -2.28
N GLU A 86 -8.39 10.37 -3.03
CA GLU A 86 -9.08 10.09 -4.28
C GLU A 86 -8.18 9.42 -5.33
N ASN A 87 -6.91 9.79 -5.36
CA ASN A 87 -5.91 9.24 -6.29
C ASN A 87 -5.26 7.94 -5.80
N TRP A 88 -5.59 7.47 -4.59
CA TRP A 88 -5.00 6.26 -4.05
C TRP A 88 -5.70 5.01 -4.57
N VAL A 89 -4.91 4.07 -5.08
CA VAL A 89 -5.36 2.72 -5.42
C VAL A 89 -4.60 1.71 -4.57
N CYS A 90 -5.37 0.88 -3.86
CA CYS A 90 -4.88 -0.14 -2.97
C CYS A 90 -5.02 -1.52 -3.61
N PHE A 91 -3.87 -2.13 -3.92
CA PHE A 91 -3.77 -3.49 -4.45
C PHE A 91 -3.65 -4.46 -3.30
N ARG A 92 -4.73 -5.22 -3.06
CA ARG A 92 -4.77 -6.31 -2.08
C ARG A 92 -4.27 -7.57 -2.76
N LEU A 93 -3.02 -7.92 -2.49
CA LEU A 93 -2.36 -9.11 -3.02
C LEU A 93 -2.62 -10.27 -2.07
N CYS A 94 -3.30 -11.29 -2.58
CA CYS A 94 -3.57 -12.54 -1.86
C CYS A 94 -2.69 -13.65 -2.44
N SER A 95 -1.93 -14.36 -1.59
CA SER A 95 -1.15 -15.54 -1.97
C SER A 95 -1.41 -16.76 -1.08
N GLY A 96 -1.07 -17.95 -1.60
CA GLY A 96 -1.36 -19.24 -0.98
C GLY A 96 -2.82 -19.73 -1.07
N ARG A 97 -3.07 -21.00 -0.67
CA ARG A 97 -4.42 -21.59 -0.67
C ARG A 97 -5.33 -20.80 0.29
N ASN A 98 -6.44 -20.28 -0.23
CA ASN A 98 -7.43 -19.45 0.47
C ASN A 98 -6.92 -18.07 0.90
N GLY A 99 -5.88 -17.51 0.27
CA GLY A 99 -5.37 -16.18 0.61
C GLY A 99 -4.72 -16.14 1.99
N SER A 100 -3.90 -17.16 2.31
CA SER A 100 -3.24 -17.29 3.60
C SER A 100 -2.30 -16.13 3.93
N PHE A 101 -1.80 -15.42 2.91
CA PHE A 101 -1.03 -14.20 3.06
C PHE A 101 -1.69 -13.08 2.29
N VAL A 102 -1.98 -11.98 2.98
CA VAL A 102 -2.61 -10.81 2.37
C VAL A 102 -1.80 -9.57 2.67
N VAL A 103 -1.41 -8.87 1.62
CA VAL A 103 -0.65 -7.62 1.68
C VAL A 103 -1.38 -6.56 0.88
N ASP A 104 -1.60 -5.40 1.48
CA ASP A 104 -2.19 -4.25 0.81
C ASP A 104 -1.09 -3.26 0.43
N HIS A 105 -0.86 -3.07 -0.88
CA HIS A 105 0.02 -2.03 -1.41
C HIS A 105 -0.83 -0.87 -1.93
N CYS A 106 -0.72 0.30 -1.31
CA CYS A 106 -1.44 1.48 -1.76
C CYS A 106 -0.51 2.45 -2.46
N ILE A 107 -0.93 2.88 -3.64
CA ILE A 107 -0.14 3.65 -4.59
C ILE A 107 -0.90 4.91 -4.94
N ASP A 108 -0.22 6.05 -4.91
CA ASP A 108 -0.76 7.31 -5.38
C ASP A 108 -0.68 7.35 -6.91
N MET A 109 -1.82 7.13 -7.57
CA MET A 109 -1.93 7.17 -9.02
C MET A 109 -1.82 8.58 -9.60
N GLY A 110 -1.88 9.60 -8.73
CA GLY A 110 -1.62 10.99 -9.08
C GLY A 110 -0.13 11.37 -9.01
N PHE A 111 0.73 10.45 -8.57
CA PHE A 111 2.16 10.71 -8.43
C PHE A 111 2.75 11.14 -9.78
N ARG A 112 3.37 12.31 -9.78
CA ARG A 112 4.18 12.82 -10.88
C ARG A 112 5.60 12.85 -10.38
N GLU A 113 6.51 12.14 -11.03
CA GLU A 113 7.92 12.45 -10.88
C GLU A 113 8.07 13.93 -11.20
N SER A 114 8.58 14.71 -10.26
CA SER A 114 9.03 16.06 -10.59
C SER A 114 10.14 15.91 -11.61
N LEU A 115 9.80 16.00 -12.90
CA LEU A 115 10.72 16.26 -14.00
C LEU A 115 11.32 17.66 -13.79
N ASN A 116 12.17 17.81 -12.79
CA ASN A 116 12.94 19.00 -12.47
C ASN A 116 13.98 18.60 -11.42
N ASN A 117 15.06 17.94 -11.86
CA ASN A 117 16.43 18.18 -11.40
C ASN A 117 17.47 17.25 -12.06
N VAL A 118 17.49 17.21 -13.39
CA VAL A 118 18.77 17.30 -14.12
C VAL A 118 18.55 18.24 -15.30
N GLY A 119 18.74 19.53 -15.05
CA GLY A 119 19.18 20.42 -16.10
C GLY A 119 20.65 20.16 -16.38
N ILE A 120 20.99 20.19 -17.67
CA ILE A 120 22.31 19.99 -18.31
C ILE A 120 22.67 18.53 -18.59
#